data_AF-A0A3Q2D102-F1
#
_entry.id   AF-A0A3Q2D102-F1
#
_cell.length_a   1.000
_cell.length_b   1.000
_cell.length_c   1.000
_cell.angle_alpha   90.00
_cell.angle_beta   90.00
_cell.angle_gamma   90.00
#
_symmetry.space_group_name_H-M   'P 1'
#
loop_
_entity.id
_entity.type
_entity.pdbx_description
1 polymer ?
#
loop_
_entity_poly.entity_id
_entity_poly.type
_entity_poly.pdbx_seq_one_letter_code
_entity_poly.pdbx_strand_id
1 'polypeptide(L)'
;MKLVILTMLFGFGVMQHNPNFQHGRTTIVQLFEWRWSDIAAECERFLAPKGFGGIQVRRPRVTSAAEDKFIRVTSLRNCRLTAAQIRDQVNATQRFSSRHISRTAVKRRLCESGLYSKIVIDLGGEAISYSEYIHLGRVTEFKYGAKLGNIFRKWNEEKLFYTRTWGEGWGFMSDGNAVVFVDNHDNQRGHGAGGSSIITFWDSKLYKMAVGYMLAHPYGVARIMSSYRWNRNFVNGKDQNDWMGPPANTNGSTKSVPVNSDQTCGDGWVCEHRWRQITNMVIFRNVVKQQPQISWWDNQSNQVAFGRGDLGVTFFTLYIHYIDGNKCTGKQIIVSKDGNAHFKISNTDEDPFIAIHAESKL
;
A
#
# COMPACT_ATOMS: atom_id res chain seq x y z
N MET A 1 -39.26 -6.30 -21.56
CA MET A 1 -38.23 -7.36 -21.34
C MET A 1 -36.88 -7.08 -22.03
N LYS A 2 -36.79 -6.80 -23.33
CA LYS A 2 -35.47 -6.63 -24.02
C LYS A 2 -34.53 -5.56 -23.40
N LEU A 3 -35.06 -4.46 -22.85
CA LEU A 3 -34.27 -3.39 -22.24
C LEU A 3 -33.60 -3.75 -20.90
N VAL A 4 -34.12 -4.76 -20.18
CA VAL A 4 -33.64 -5.16 -18.83
C VAL A 4 -32.45 -6.12 -18.89
N ILE A 5 -32.26 -6.81 -20.02
CA ILE A 5 -31.16 -7.77 -20.21
C ILE A 5 -29.84 -7.02 -20.52
N LEU A 6 -29.91 -5.87 -21.19
CA LEU A 6 -28.74 -5.08 -21.58
C LEU A 6 -28.01 -4.48 -20.36
N THR A 7 -28.75 -4.07 -19.32
CA THR A 7 -28.17 -3.54 -18.08
C THR A 7 -27.50 -4.62 -17.21
N MET A 8 -27.94 -5.88 -17.28
CA MET A 8 -27.26 -6.98 -16.56
C MET A 8 -25.89 -7.31 -17.17
N LEU A 9 -25.75 -7.26 -18.51
CA LEU A 9 -24.49 -7.57 -19.18
C LEU A 9 -23.39 -6.52 -18.93
N PHE A 10 -23.74 -5.23 -18.78
CA PHE A 10 -22.78 -4.20 -18.38
C PHE A 10 -22.33 -4.31 -16.91
N GLY A 11 -23.13 -4.93 -16.03
CA GLY A 11 -22.80 -5.06 -14.60
C GLY A 11 -21.62 -5.98 -14.29
N PHE A 12 -21.37 -7.00 -15.11
CA PHE A 12 -20.32 -8.01 -14.84
C PHE A 12 -18.89 -7.52 -15.16
N GLY A 13 -18.70 -6.55 -16.06
CA GLY A 13 -17.37 -6.11 -16.49
C GLY A 13 -16.57 -5.32 -15.45
N VAL A 14 -17.25 -4.70 -14.47
CA VAL A 14 -16.64 -3.75 -13.51
C VAL A 14 -16.19 -4.42 -12.20
N MET A 15 -16.78 -5.57 -11.81
CA MET A 15 -16.45 -6.24 -10.54
C MET A 15 -14.96 -6.63 -10.42
N GLN A 16 -14.33 -7.05 -11.51
CA GLN A 16 -12.89 -7.39 -11.55
C GLN A 16 -11.94 -6.19 -11.34
N HIS A 17 -12.45 -4.96 -11.43
CA HIS A 17 -11.71 -3.73 -11.14
C HIS A 17 -11.95 -3.21 -9.71
N ASN A 18 -12.91 -3.80 -8.98
CA ASN A 18 -13.16 -3.45 -7.59
C ASN A 18 -12.12 -4.13 -6.70
N PRO A 19 -11.32 -3.39 -5.90
CA PRO A 19 -10.39 -3.99 -4.95
C PRO A 19 -11.08 -4.61 -3.72
N ASN A 20 -12.42 -4.58 -3.64
CA ASN A 20 -13.24 -5.25 -2.61
C ASN A 20 -12.85 -4.89 -1.16
N PHE A 21 -12.30 -3.70 -0.96
CA PHE A 21 -11.98 -3.18 0.37
C PHE A 21 -13.24 -2.96 1.20
N GLN A 22 -13.12 -3.16 2.52
CA GLN A 22 -14.11 -2.70 3.48
C GLN A 22 -14.35 -1.18 3.32
N HIS A 23 -15.57 -0.74 3.63
CA HIS A 23 -15.90 0.68 3.69
C HIS A 23 -14.89 1.46 4.56
N GLY A 24 -14.57 2.70 4.17
CA GLY A 24 -13.54 3.51 4.81
C GLY A 24 -12.08 3.09 4.58
N ARG A 25 -11.78 2.09 3.71
CA ARG A 25 -10.39 1.64 3.46
C ARG A 25 -9.96 1.75 1.99
N THR A 26 -8.65 1.94 1.75
CA THR A 26 -8.13 2.26 0.40
C THR A 26 -6.79 1.60 -0.02
N THR A 27 -5.95 1.15 0.92
CA THR A 27 -4.53 0.86 0.62
C THR A 27 -4.15 -0.59 0.85
N ILE A 28 -3.33 -1.15 -0.06
CA ILE A 28 -2.76 -2.50 0.05
C ILE A 28 -1.35 -2.41 0.64
N VAL A 29 -0.97 -3.34 1.52
CA VAL A 29 0.44 -3.56 1.89
C VAL A 29 0.97 -4.90 1.33
N GLN A 30 2.12 -4.89 0.68
CA GLN A 30 2.83 -6.10 0.27
C GLN A 30 3.76 -6.58 1.40
N LEU A 31 3.25 -7.48 2.25
CA LEU A 31 4.01 -8.12 3.34
C LEU A 31 4.95 -9.19 2.77
N PHE A 32 6.09 -8.76 2.22
CA PHE A 32 6.93 -9.60 1.37
C PHE A 32 7.71 -10.64 2.19
N GLU A 33 7.53 -11.92 1.85
CA GLU A 33 8.10 -13.09 2.57
C GLU A 33 7.63 -13.30 4.02
N TRP A 34 6.64 -12.55 4.52
CA TRP A 34 6.10 -12.74 5.87
C TRP A 34 5.43 -14.10 6.06
N ARG A 35 5.49 -14.64 7.29
CA ARG A 35 4.80 -15.88 7.66
C ARG A 35 3.31 -15.63 7.90
N TRP A 36 2.46 -16.62 7.63
CA TRP A 36 1.01 -16.51 7.81
C TRP A 36 0.58 -16.16 9.25
N SER A 37 1.29 -16.65 10.27
CA SER A 37 1.06 -16.29 11.66
C SER A 37 1.27 -14.79 11.91
N ASP A 38 2.34 -14.24 11.33
CA ASP A 38 2.76 -12.87 11.55
C ASP A 38 1.85 -11.92 10.77
N ILE A 39 1.44 -12.32 9.56
CA ILE A 39 0.42 -11.65 8.75
C ILE A 39 -0.92 -11.59 9.53
N ALA A 40 -1.37 -12.69 10.12
CA ALA A 40 -2.62 -12.71 10.89
C ALA A 40 -2.56 -11.79 12.11
N ALA A 41 -1.48 -11.88 12.90
CA ALA A 41 -1.25 -10.99 14.03
C ALA A 41 -1.15 -9.51 13.60
N GLU A 42 -0.51 -9.22 12.48
CA GLU A 42 -0.36 -7.87 11.92
C GLU A 42 -1.68 -7.29 11.41
N CYS A 43 -2.54 -8.13 10.80
CA CYS A 43 -3.90 -7.77 10.44
C CYS A 43 -4.70 -7.25 11.65
N GLU A 44 -4.64 -7.97 12.78
CA GLU A 44 -5.38 -7.63 13.99
C GLU A 44 -4.76 -6.46 14.76
N ARG A 45 -3.44 -6.51 15.03
CA ARG A 45 -2.77 -5.56 15.92
C ARG A 45 -2.43 -4.20 15.29
N PHE A 46 -2.41 -4.11 13.96
CA PHE A 46 -1.92 -2.91 13.27
C PHE A 46 -2.75 -2.53 12.03
N LEU A 47 -2.87 -3.41 11.04
CA LEU A 47 -3.43 -3.05 9.73
C LEU A 47 -4.92 -2.71 9.81
N ALA A 48 -5.73 -3.49 10.55
CA ALA A 48 -7.14 -3.17 10.73
C ALA A 48 -7.35 -1.90 11.59
N PRO A 49 -6.69 -1.72 12.76
CA PRO A 49 -6.75 -0.47 13.53
C PRO A 49 -6.30 0.78 12.76
N LYS A 50 -5.33 0.65 11.83
CA LYS A 50 -4.82 1.77 11.00
C LYS A 50 -5.50 1.89 9.63
N GLY A 51 -6.58 1.13 9.38
CA GLY A 51 -7.44 1.31 8.21
C GLY A 51 -6.87 0.80 6.87
N PHE A 52 -5.89 -0.11 6.87
CA PHE A 52 -5.39 -0.73 5.64
C PHE A 52 -6.47 -1.61 4.99
N GLY A 53 -6.63 -1.48 3.67
CA GLY A 53 -7.70 -2.12 2.90
C GLY A 53 -7.44 -3.58 2.56
N GLY A 54 -6.17 -3.98 2.38
CA GLY A 54 -5.82 -5.36 2.07
C GLY A 54 -4.33 -5.67 2.17
N ILE A 55 -4.00 -6.94 1.96
CA ILE A 55 -2.63 -7.46 1.96
C ILE A 55 -2.32 -8.12 0.62
N GLN A 56 -1.12 -7.90 0.10
CA GLN A 56 -0.52 -8.73 -0.94
C GLN A 56 0.53 -9.64 -0.29
N VAL A 57 0.42 -10.92 -0.59
CA VAL A 57 1.23 -12.00 0.01
C VAL A 57 1.92 -12.80 -1.09
N ARG A 58 3.02 -13.48 -0.74
CA ARG A 58 3.68 -14.42 -1.67
C ARG A 58 2.71 -15.57 -2.03
N ARG A 59 2.87 -16.15 -3.23
CA ARG A 59 2.16 -17.37 -3.65
C ARG A 59 2.18 -18.42 -2.52
N PRO A 60 1.01 -18.88 -2.00
CA PRO A 60 0.98 -19.98 -1.04
C PRO A 60 1.55 -21.24 -1.69
N ARG A 61 2.59 -21.86 -1.10
CA ARG A 61 2.94 -23.25 -1.46
C ARG A 61 1.95 -24.22 -0.76
N VAL A 62 1.92 -25.48 -1.15
CA VAL A 62 0.85 -26.47 -0.85
C VAL A 62 0.91 -27.04 0.59
N THR A 63 -0.18 -27.68 1.04
CA THR A 63 -0.35 -28.49 2.29
C THR A 63 -1.12 -29.78 2.04
N SER A 64 -1.14 -30.68 3.04
CA SER A 64 -1.49 -32.09 2.91
C SER A 64 -2.98 -32.40 3.09
N ALA A 65 -3.42 -33.56 2.59
CA ALA A 65 -4.83 -33.99 2.61
C ALA A 65 -5.36 -34.40 4.00
N ALA A 66 -4.49 -34.71 4.96
CA ALA A 66 -4.91 -35.14 6.30
C ALA A 66 -5.42 -33.99 7.20
N GLU A 67 -5.06 -32.75 6.88
CA GLU A 67 -5.41 -31.55 7.64
C GLU A 67 -6.83 -31.03 7.32
N ASP A 68 -7.48 -31.56 6.29
CA ASP A 68 -8.78 -31.08 5.78
C ASP A 68 -9.99 -31.62 6.58
N LYS A 69 -9.81 -32.73 7.31
CA LYS A 69 -10.90 -33.49 7.97
C LYS A 69 -11.48 -32.83 9.24
N PHE A 70 -10.84 -31.78 9.76
CA PHE A 70 -11.23 -31.12 11.02
C PHE A 70 -12.08 -29.85 10.86
N ILE A 71 -12.32 -29.37 9.63
CA ILE A 71 -13.04 -28.13 9.37
C ILE A 71 -14.51 -28.42 9.05
N ARG A 72 -15.34 -28.62 10.09
CA ARG A 72 -16.82 -28.60 9.93
C ARG A 72 -17.34 -27.17 9.88
N VAL A 73 -17.51 -26.62 8.68
CA VAL A 73 -18.40 -25.46 8.46
C VAL A 73 -19.81 -25.97 8.24
N THR A 74 -20.59 -26.12 9.31
CA THR A 74 -22.05 -26.21 9.17
C THR A 74 -22.58 -24.87 8.70
N SER A 75 -23.19 -24.84 7.53
CA SER A 75 -23.60 -23.59 6.88
C SER A 75 -24.67 -22.85 7.69
N LEU A 76 -24.36 -21.64 8.15
CA LEU A 76 -25.36 -20.60 8.33
C LEU A 76 -24.90 -19.35 7.60
N ARG A 77 -25.80 -18.83 6.77
CA ARG A 77 -25.59 -17.66 5.93
C ARG A 77 -25.47 -16.42 6.84
N ASN A 78 -24.77 -15.40 6.36
CA ASN A 78 -24.47 -14.10 6.99
C ASN A 78 -23.07 -14.05 7.65
N CYS A 79 -22.13 -13.41 6.95
CA CYS A 79 -20.69 -13.38 7.25
C CYS A 79 -20.31 -12.50 8.46
N ARG A 80 -20.72 -12.88 9.67
CA ARG A 80 -20.25 -12.29 10.94
C ARG A 80 -20.01 -13.38 11.98
N LEU A 81 -18.73 -13.68 12.23
CA LEU A 81 -18.27 -14.37 13.43
C LEU A 81 -17.46 -13.37 14.27
N THR A 82 -17.75 -13.28 15.56
CA THR A 82 -16.99 -12.45 16.50
C THR A 82 -15.75 -13.21 17.02
N ALA A 83 -14.74 -12.47 17.50
CA ALA A 83 -13.52 -13.08 18.04
C ALA A 83 -13.78 -14.06 19.20
N ALA A 84 -14.83 -13.83 20.00
CA ALA A 84 -15.26 -14.77 21.04
C ALA A 84 -15.80 -16.08 20.44
N GLN A 85 -16.70 -16.01 19.46
CA GLN A 85 -17.27 -17.19 18.80
C GLN A 85 -16.21 -18.01 18.04
N ILE A 86 -15.19 -17.36 17.46
CA ILE A 86 -14.03 -18.04 16.85
C ILE A 86 -13.22 -18.77 17.93
N ARG A 87 -12.94 -18.11 19.05
CA ARG A 87 -12.20 -18.69 20.19
C ARG A 87 -12.93 -19.88 20.81
N ASP A 88 -14.25 -19.81 20.96
CA ASP A 88 -15.05 -20.89 21.54
C ASP A 88 -15.13 -22.11 20.60
N GLN A 89 -15.20 -21.91 19.29
CA GLN A 89 -15.08 -22.99 18.29
C GLN A 89 -13.69 -23.65 18.29
N VAL A 90 -12.62 -22.86 18.45
CA VAL A 90 -11.25 -23.37 18.58
C VAL A 90 -11.06 -24.16 19.88
N ASN A 91 -11.62 -23.69 21.00
CA ASN A 91 -11.52 -24.37 22.29
C ASN A 91 -12.34 -25.67 22.34
N ALA A 92 -13.52 -25.72 21.70
CA ALA A 92 -14.37 -26.91 21.67
C ALA A 92 -13.73 -28.11 20.93
N THR A 93 -12.74 -27.89 20.08
CA THR A 93 -12.02 -28.94 19.32
C THR A 93 -10.69 -29.35 19.95
N GLN A 94 -10.24 -28.70 21.02
CA GLN A 94 -8.90 -28.84 21.59
C GLN A 94 -8.71 -29.95 22.65
N ARG A 95 -9.58 -30.95 22.78
CA ARG A 95 -9.36 -32.00 23.80
C ARG A 95 -8.12 -32.86 23.53
N PHE A 96 -7.76 -33.17 22.28
CA PHE A 96 -6.51 -33.85 21.91
C PHE A 96 -6.11 -33.59 20.44
N SER A 97 -5.14 -32.70 20.17
CA SER A 97 -4.15 -32.81 19.07
C SER A 97 -3.38 -31.49 18.84
N SER A 98 -2.05 -31.57 18.75
CA SER A 98 -1.13 -30.46 18.44
C SER A 98 -0.80 -30.37 16.93
N ARG A 99 -1.73 -29.86 16.09
CA ARG A 99 -1.48 -29.71 14.64
C ARG A 99 -1.93 -28.37 14.02
N HIS A 100 -1.21 -27.97 12.98
CA HIS A 100 -1.29 -26.67 12.30
C HIS A 100 -2.32 -26.62 11.15
N ILE A 101 -2.60 -25.40 10.65
CA ILE A 101 -3.59 -25.10 9.60
C ILE A 101 -3.00 -25.24 8.18
N SER A 102 -3.79 -25.83 7.28
CA SER A 102 -3.50 -26.06 5.86
C SER A 102 -3.52 -24.77 4.99
N ARG A 103 -2.45 -24.55 4.20
CA ARG A 103 -2.25 -23.47 3.22
C ARG A 103 -3.25 -23.48 2.06
N THR A 104 -3.81 -24.62 1.68
CA THR A 104 -4.90 -24.67 0.67
C THR A 104 -6.17 -24.01 1.19
N ALA A 105 -6.47 -24.12 2.49
CA ALA A 105 -7.58 -23.41 3.12
C ALA A 105 -7.31 -21.89 3.20
N VAL A 106 -6.06 -21.48 3.49
CA VAL A 106 -5.63 -20.07 3.40
C VAL A 106 -5.79 -19.53 1.97
N LYS A 107 -5.33 -20.27 0.96
CA LYS A 107 -5.44 -19.90 -0.46
C LYS A 107 -6.89 -19.71 -0.89
N ARG A 108 -7.79 -20.64 -0.52
CA ARG A 108 -9.23 -20.53 -0.83
C ARG A 108 -9.87 -19.29 -0.18
N ARG A 109 -9.64 -19.06 1.11
CA ARG A 109 -10.20 -17.89 1.83
C ARG A 109 -9.67 -16.55 1.33
N LEU A 110 -8.45 -16.49 0.80
CA LEU A 110 -7.92 -15.31 0.13
C LEU A 110 -8.48 -15.12 -1.29
N CYS A 111 -8.75 -16.21 -2.04
CA CYS A 111 -9.46 -16.09 -3.31
C CYS A 111 -10.92 -15.63 -3.12
N GLU A 112 -11.56 -16.03 -2.01
CA GLU A 112 -12.89 -15.56 -1.61
C GLU A 112 -12.92 -14.07 -1.20
N SER A 113 -11.77 -13.42 -0.95
CA SER A 113 -11.69 -11.99 -0.63
C SER A 113 -11.52 -11.06 -1.85
N GLY A 114 -11.53 -11.60 -3.07
CA GLY A 114 -11.84 -10.82 -4.29
C GLY A 114 -10.79 -9.82 -4.81
N LEU A 115 -9.54 -9.81 -4.31
CA LEU A 115 -8.47 -8.97 -4.90
C LEU A 115 -7.76 -9.70 -6.05
N TYR A 116 -8.04 -9.25 -7.28
CA TYR A 116 -7.35 -9.67 -8.49
C TYR A 116 -6.65 -8.47 -9.15
N SER A 117 -5.33 -8.57 -9.33
CA SER A 117 -4.53 -7.61 -10.10
C SER A 117 -3.49 -8.37 -10.93
N LYS A 118 -3.28 -7.95 -12.18
CA LYS A 118 -2.26 -8.49 -13.08
C LYS A 118 -0.96 -7.71 -12.93
N ILE A 119 0.17 -8.41 -13.05
CA ILE A 119 1.48 -7.79 -13.22
C ILE A 119 1.78 -7.81 -14.71
N VAL A 120 1.83 -6.62 -15.30
CA VAL A 120 2.32 -6.39 -16.67
C VAL A 120 3.35 -5.27 -16.53
N ILE A 121 4.54 -5.48 -17.08
CA ILE A 121 5.57 -4.44 -17.18
C ILE A 121 5.38 -3.83 -18.57
N ASP A 122 4.94 -2.58 -18.63
CA ASP A 122 4.77 -1.81 -19.86
C ASP A 122 5.25 -0.38 -19.59
N LEU A 123 6.36 -0.01 -20.21
CA LEU A 123 6.90 1.36 -20.20
C LEU A 123 6.57 2.15 -21.48
N GLY A 124 5.85 1.54 -22.43
CA GLY A 124 5.63 2.01 -23.79
C GLY A 124 6.76 1.58 -24.74
N GLY A 125 6.40 1.35 -26.01
CA GLY A 125 7.36 0.96 -27.07
C GLY A 125 7.68 -0.54 -27.16
N GLU A 126 7.04 -1.37 -26.33
CA GLU A 126 7.14 -2.84 -26.41
C GLU A 126 5.99 -3.43 -27.25
N ALA A 127 6.17 -4.68 -27.72
CA ALA A 127 5.19 -5.37 -28.56
C ALA A 127 3.94 -5.86 -27.80
N ILE A 128 4.00 -5.90 -26.47
CA ILE A 128 2.90 -6.28 -25.57
C ILE A 128 2.51 -5.03 -24.77
N SER A 129 1.20 -4.75 -24.68
CA SER A 129 0.68 -3.57 -23.99
C SER A 129 -0.21 -3.93 -22.79
N TYR A 130 -0.21 -3.07 -21.77
CA TYR A 130 -1.16 -3.16 -20.65
C TYR A 130 -2.63 -3.24 -21.12
N SER A 131 -2.95 -2.65 -22.28
CA SER A 131 -4.30 -2.60 -22.85
C SER A 131 -4.86 -4.00 -23.19
N GLU A 132 -3.99 -4.98 -23.46
CA GLU A 132 -4.37 -6.38 -23.68
C GLU A 132 -4.88 -7.05 -22.40
N TYR A 133 -4.58 -6.51 -21.20
CA TYR A 133 -4.83 -7.17 -19.92
C TYR A 133 -5.88 -6.49 -19.03
N ILE A 134 -6.23 -5.22 -19.28
CA ILE A 134 -7.24 -4.50 -18.47
C ILE A 134 -8.60 -5.19 -18.48
N HIS A 135 -8.96 -5.92 -19.55
CA HIS A 135 -10.20 -6.69 -19.61
C HIS A 135 -10.25 -7.87 -18.62
N LEU A 136 -9.15 -8.17 -17.92
CA LEU A 136 -9.00 -9.21 -16.89
C LEU A 136 -8.86 -8.64 -15.46
N GLY A 137 -9.09 -7.33 -15.29
CA GLY A 137 -8.92 -6.60 -14.03
C GLY A 137 -7.70 -5.66 -14.02
N ARG A 138 -7.44 -5.04 -12.86
CA ARG A 138 -6.42 -3.99 -12.73
C ARG A 138 -5.01 -4.46 -13.06
N VAL A 139 -4.21 -3.56 -13.63
CA VAL A 139 -2.81 -3.77 -14.03
C VAL A 139 -1.87 -2.89 -13.19
N THR A 140 -0.67 -3.39 -12.92
CA THR A 140 0.42 -2.64 -12.29
C THR A 140 0.94 -1.50 -13.18
N GLU A 141 0.81 -0.26 -12.75
CA GLU A 141 1.34 0.91 -13.47
C GLU A 141 2.81 1.15 -13.12
N PHE A 142 3.73 0.52 -13.85
CA PHE A 142 5.18 0.62 -13.60
C PHE A 142 5.76 2.01 -13.94
N LYS A 143 5.12 2.78 -14.82
CA LYS A 143 5.58 4.15 -15.14
C LYS A 143 5.45 5.07 -13.92
N TYR A 144 4.50 4.78 -13.02
CA TYR A 144 4.23 5.57 -11.81
C TYR A 144 5.48 5.76 -10.95
N GLY A 145 6.05 4.66 -10.45
CA GLY A 145 7.23 4.69 -9.57
C GLY A 145 8.47 5.26 -10.26
N ALA A 146 8.69 4.93 -11.54
CA ALA A 146 9.83 5.41 -12.31
C ALA A 146 9.79 6.93 -12.54
N LYS A 147 8.66 7.47 -13.00
CA LYS A 147 8.51 8.91 -13.23
C LYS A 147 8.52 9.70 -11.92
N LEU A 148 7.86 9.19 -10.87
CA LEU A 148 7.87 9.80 -9.54
C LEU A 148 9.29 9.81 -8.94
N GLY A 149 10.07 8.77 -9.24
CA GLY A 149 11.50 8.68 -8.98
C GLY A 149 12.28 9.85 -9.58
N ASN A 150 12.16 10.08 -10.89
CA ASN A 150 12.83 11.20 -11.57
C ASN A 150 12.46 12.55 -10.95
N ILE A 151 11.17 12.80 -10.69
CA ILE A 151 10.67 14.05 -10.09
C ILE A 151 11.30 14.30 -8.71
N PHE A 152 11.22 13.33 -7.79
CA PHE A 152 11.73 13.52 -6.42
C PHE A 152 13.26 13.53 -6.34
N ARG A 153 13.95 12.84 -7.26
CA ARG A 153 15.41 12.92 -7.42
C ARG A 153 15.87 14.16 -8.21
N LYS A 154 14.94 14.93 -8.82
CA LYS A 154 15.18 16.09 -9.70
C LYS A 154 16.06 15.76 -10.90
N TRP A 155 15.86 14.59 -11.48
CA TRP A 155 16.58 14.11 -12.66
C TRP A 155 15.86 14.55 -13.94
N ASN A 156 16.61 14.65 -15.05
CA ASN A 156 16.06 14.96 -16.38
C ASN A 156 15.25 16.28 -16.40
N GLU A 157 15.63 17.26 -15.58
CA GLU A 157 14.95 18.54 -15.39
C GLU A 157 13.51 18.47 -14.84
N GLU A 158 13.07 17.28 -14.41
CA GLU A 158 11.76 17.04 -13.81
C GLU A 158 11.56 17.84 -12.51
N LYS A 159 10.36 18.38 -12.35
CA LYS A 159 9.96 19.27 -11.26
C LYS A 159 8.59 18.88 -10.73
N LEU A 160 8.36 19.03 -9.42
CA LEU A 160 7.06 18.71 -8.81
C LEU A 160 5.88 19.46 -9.45
N PHE A 161 6.06 20.69 -9.95
CA PHE A 161 4.94 21.45 -10.54
C PHE A 161 4.32 20.78 -11.78
N TYR A 162 5.08 19.98 -12.54
CA TYR A 162 4.54 19.21 -13.67
C TYR A 162 3.51 18.15 -13.24
N THR A 163 3.50 17.77 -11.95
CA THR A 163 2.54 16.77 -11.41
C THR A 163 1.11 17.30 -11.24
N ARG A 164 0.82 18.55 -11.66
CA ARG A 164 -0.54 19.10 -11.71
C ARG A 164 -1.54 18.23 -12.48
N THR A 165 -1.06 17.50 -13.50
CA THR A 165 -1.82 16.59 -14.38
C THR A 165 -1.50 15.10 -14.13
N TRP A 166 -0.92 14.77 -12.97
CA TRP A 166 -0.46 13.42 -12.63
C TRP A 166 -1.58 12.36 -12.73
N GLY A 167 -1.26 11.22 -13.34
CA GLY A 167 -2.28 10.25 -13.78
C GLY A 167 -2.25 10.10 -15.31
N GLU A 168 -3.43 10.03 -15.93
CA GLU A 168 -3.60 9.84 -17.38
C GLU A 168 -2.83 10.89 -18.21
N GLY A 169 -2.77 12.15 -17.74
CA GLY A 169 -2.02 13.24 -18.38
C GLY A 169 -0.50 13.04 -18.47
N TRP A 170 0.04 12.02 -17.78
CA TRP A 170 1.46 11.62 -17.82
C TRP A 170 1.72 10.38 -18.69
N GLY A 171 0.71 9.90 -19.42
CA GLY A 171 0.78 8.69 -20.26
C GLY A 171 0.62 7.39 -19.46
N PHE A 172 -0.01 7.47 -18.29
CA PHE A 172 -0.43 6.31 -17.51
C PHE A 172 -1.77 5.76 -18.03
N MET A 173 -2.09 4.52 -17.66
CA MET A 173 -3.41 3.92 -17.93
C MET A 173 -4.55 4.69 -17.24
N SER A 174 -5.80 4.38 -17.60
CA SER A 174 -6.93 5.02 -16.91
C SER A 174 -7.01 4.63 -15.43
N ASP A 175 -7.42 5.57 -14.58
CA ASP A 175 -7.47 5.43 -13.11
C ASP A 175 -8.19 4.16 -12.63
N GLY A 176 -9.30 3.81 -13.30
CA GLY A 176 -10.09 2.60 -13.05
C GLY A 176 -9.31 1.29 -13.21
N ASN A 177 -8.17 1.32 -13.89
CA ASN A 177 -7.36 0.15 -14.25
C ASN A 177 -6.08 0.03 -13.42
N ALA A 178 -5.60 1.09 -12.77
CA ALA A 178 -4.27 1.13 -12.17
C ALA A 178 -4.19 0.52 -10.75
N VAL A 179 -3.13 -0.27 -10.51
CA VAL A 179 -2.50 -0.45 -9.19
C VAL A 179 -1.15 0.27 -9.21
N VAL A 180 -0.97 1.23 -8.31
CA VAL A 180 0.22 2.09 -8.24
C VAL A 180 1.09 1.77 -7.03
N PHE A 181 2.39 1.98 -7.17
CA PHE A 181 3.41 1.77 -6.14
C PHE A 181 4.64 2.64 -6.45
N VAL A 182 5.40 2.99 -5.42
CA VAL A 182 6.69 3.69 -5.58
C VAL A 182 7.77 2.68 -5.94
N ASP A 183 7.87 1.61 -5.16
CA ASP A 183 8.71 0.45 -5.40
C ASP A 183 7.90 -0.84 -5.25
N ASN A 184 8.51 -1.95 -5.63
CA ASN A 184 8.03 -3.29 -5.32
C ASN A 184 9.22 -4.22 -5.06
N HIS A 185 8.94 -5.44 -4.59
CA HIS A 185 9.94 -6.46 -4.29
C HIS A 185 11.02 -6.73 -5.36
N ASP A 186 10.75 -6.48 -6.63
CA ASP A 186 11.68 -6.75 -7.73
C ASP A 186 12.51 -5.49 -8.06
N ASN A 187 11.87 -4.35 -8.30
CA ASN A 187 12.60 -3.14 -8.69
C ASN A 187 13.38 -2.47 -7.54
N GLN A 188 13.06 -2.77 -6.27
CA GLN A 188 13.94 -2.40 -5.15
C GLN A 188 15.29 -3.15 -5.11
N ARG A 189 15.46 -4.16 -5.97
CA ARG A 189 16.72 -4.91 -6.19
C ARG A 189 17.45 -4.48 -7.47
N GLY A 190 16.92 -3.49 -8.19
CA GLY A 190 17.45 -3.06 -9.50
C GLY A 190 16.97 -3.93 -10.67
N HIS A 191 15.98 -4.80 -10.47
CA HIS A 191 15.33 -5.57 -11.53
C HIS A 191 14.12 -4.83 -12.12
N GLY A 192 13.53 -5.39 -13.18
CA GLY A 192 12.28 -4.90 -13.74
C GLY A 192 12.36 -3.44 -14.23
N ALA A 193 11.23 -2.74 -14.18
CA ALA A 193 11.10 -1.40 -14.72
C ALA A 193 11.50 -0.27 -13.74
N GLY A 194 12.11 0.77 -14.31
CA GLY A 194 12.48 2.04 -13.67
C GLY A 194 13.96 2.17 -13.31
N GLY A 195 14.70 1.07 -13.15
CA GLY A 195 16.14 1.10 -12.87
C GLY A 195 16.51 2.00 -11.68
N SER A 196 17.55 2.82 -11.84
CA SER A 196 18.07 3.72 -10.79
C SER A 196 17.10 4.84 -10.36
N SER A 197 16.05 5.13 -11.15
CA SER A 197 15.06 6.16 -10.77
C SER A 197 14.25 5.74 -9.55
N ILE A 198 14.00 4.44 -9.37
CA ILE A 198 13.16 3.88 -8.31
C ILE A 198 13.69 4.32 -6.94
N ILE A 199 12.78 4.87 -6.14
CA ILE A 199 13.05 5.30 -4.76
C ILE A 199 12.64 4.15 -3.84
N THR A 200 13.54 3.73 -2.96
CA THR A 200 13.34 2.56 -2.09
C THR A 200 13.47 2.94 -0.61
N PHE A 201 13.20 2.03 0.32
CA PHE A 201 13.46 2.26 1.74
C PHE A 201 14.93 2.60 2.08
N TRP A 202 15.89 2.33 1.17
CA TRP A 202 17.28 2.78 1.30
C TRP A 202 17.42 4.31 1.13
N ASP A 203 16.51 4.95 0.40
CA ASP A 203 16.39 6.40 0.19
C ASP A 203 15.37 7.02 1.17
N SER A 204 15.40 6.62 2.46
CA SER A 204 14.27 6.76 3.41
C SER A 204 13.52 8.10 3.39
N LYS A 205 14.21 9.25 3.33
CA LYS A 205 13.61 10.59 3.22
C LYS A 205 12.81 10.77 1.91
N LEU A 206 13.41 10.44 0.76
CA LEU A 206 12.73 10.50 -0.52
C LEU A 206 11.60 9.47 -0.62
N TYR A 207 11.77 8.28 -0.01
CA TYR A 207 10.77 7.23 0.00
C TYR A 207 9.51 7.64 0.75
N LYS A 208 9.71 8.19 1.95
CA LYS A 208 8.67 8.84 2.74
C LYS A 208 7.95 9.87 1.85
N MET A 209 8.66 10.82 1.25
CA MET A 209 8.08 11.84 0.35
C MET A 209 7.25 11.26 -0.82
N ALA A 210 7.76 10.26 -1.53
CA ALA A 210 7.13 9.66 -2.71
C ALA A 210 5.90 8.81 -2.36
N VAL A 211 5.97 7.97 -1.31
CA VAL A 211 4.81 7.23 -0.80
C VAL A 211 3.77 8.20 -0.25
N GLY A 212 4.21 9.29 0.37
CA GLY A 212 3.36 10.40 0.78
C GLY A 212 2.53 10.97 -0.36
N TYR A 213 3.19 11.28 -1.48
CA TYR A 213 2.54 11.77 -2.70
C TYR A 213 1.54 10.77 -3.27
N MET A 214 1.94 9.50 -3.37
CA MET A 214 1.07 8.44 -3.86
C MET A 214 -0.21 8.27 -3.04
N LEU A 215 -0.14 8.44 -1.72
CA LEU A 215 -1.29 8.27 -0.85
C LEU A 215 -2.19 9.51 -0.82
N ALA A 216 -1.64 10.72 -0.96
CA ALA A 216 -2.41 11.96 -1.05
C ALA A 216 -3.05 12.21 -2.42
N HIS A 217 -2.41 11.82 -3.53
CA HIS A 217 -2.95 12.01 -4.88
C HIS A 217 -4.10 11.00 -5.14
N PRO A 218 -5.23 11.37 -5.77
CA PRO A 218 -6.37 10.45 -5.93
C PRO A 218 -6.05 9.19 -6.75
N TYR A 219 -5.21 9.33 -7.79
CA TYR A 219 -4.97 8.29 -8.80
C TYR A 219 -4.55 6.90 -8.27
N GLY A 220 -5.24 5.87 -8.75
CA GLY A 220 -4.91 4.45 -8.63
C GLY A 220 -5.25 3.78 -7.29
N VAL A 221 -5.25 2.44 -7.31
CA VAL A 221 -5.23 1.65 -6.06
C VAL A 221 -3.79 1.60 -5.56
N ALA A 222 -3.53 2.25 -4.42
CA ALA A 222 -2.18 2.36 -3.86
C ALA A 222 -1.74 1.05 -3.18
N ARG A 223 -0.52 0.60 -3.50
CA ARG A 223 0.18 -0.50 -2.84
C ARG A 223 1.50 0.00 -2.23
N ILE A 224 1.65 -0.21 -0.93
CA ILE A 224 2.87 0.04 -0.15
C ILE A 224 3.68 -1.25 -0.09
N MET A 225 4.99 -1.16 -0.23
CA MET A 225 5.91 -2.28 0.00
C MET A 225 6.21 -2.44 1.50
N SER A 226 6.38 -3.67 1.99
CA SER A 226 6.92 -3.95 3.32
C SER A 226 8.06 -4.95 3.19
N SER A 227 9.29 -4.45 3.33
CA SER A 227 10.53 -5.12 2.94
C SER A 227 11.28 -5.75 4.12
N TYR A 228 12.40 -6.38 3.79
CA TYR A 228 13.49 -6.74 4.70
C TYR A 228 14.81 -6.19 4.16
N ARG A 229 15.80 -5.99 5.04
CA ARG A 229 17.16 -5.60 4.68
C ARG A 229 17.98 -6.82 4.28
N TRP A 230 18.93 -6.59 3.39
CA TRP A 230 20.00 -7.52 3.03
C TRP A 230 21.33 -6.78 2.99
N ASN A 231 22.44 -7.51 3.02
CA ASN A 231 23.78 -6.94 2.95
C ASN A 231 24.12 -6.63 1.49
N ARG A 232 23.88 -5.39 1.05
CA ARG A 232 24.17 -4.96 -0.34
C ARG A 232 25.68 -4.96 -0.62
N ASN A 233 26.07 -5.35 -1.83
CA ASN A 233 27.46 -5.34 -2.30
C ASN A 233 27.53 -4.74 -3.71
N PHE A 234 27.84 -3.45 -3.82
CA PHE A 234 27.85 -2.77 -5.11
C PHE A 234 29.18 -2.94 -5.85
N VAL A 235 29.12 -3.54 -7.04
CA VAL A 235 30.23 -3.62 -8.00
C VAL A 235 29.75 -3.05 -9.33
N ASN A 236 30.48 -2.07 -9.87
CA ASN A 236 30.16 -1.37 -11.13
C ASN A 236 28.71 -0.85 -11.19
N GLY A 237 28.21 -0.29 -10.08
CA GLY A 237 26.85 0.27 -9.97
C GLY A 237 25.72 -0.76 -9.77
N LYS A 238 26.00 -2.07 -9.81
CA LYS A 238 25.03 -3.13 -9.53
C LYS A 238 25.26 -3.77 -8.16
N ASP A 239 24.19 -3.99 -7.39
CA ASP A 239 24.22 -4.84 -6.20
C ASP A 239 24.36 -6.32 -6.61
N GLN A 240 25.48 -6.94 -6.23
CA GLN A 240 25.76 -8.37 -6.46
C GLN A 240 25.01 -9.29 -5.48
N ASN A 241 24.33 -8.72 -4.49
CA ASN A 241 23.55 -9.44 -3.47
C ASN A 241 22.03 -9.23 -3.65
N ASP A 242 21.60 -8.83 -4.85
CA ASP A 242 20.20 -8.67 -5.28
C ASP A 242 19.33 -9.94 -5.05
N TRP A 243 19.95 -11.11 -5.07
CA TRP A 243 19.35 -12.43 -4.83
C TRP A 243 19.08 -12.79 -3.36
N MET A 244 19.53 -11.99 -2.38
CA MET A 244 19.43 -12.35 -0.96
C MET A 244 17.97 -12.51 -0.48
N GLY A 245 17.71 -13.65 0.16
CA GLY A 245 16.41 -14.01 0.74
C GLY A 245 16.10 -13.30 2.08
N PRO A 246 14.91 -13.55 2.65
CA PRO A 246 14.47 -12.92 3.89
C PRO A 246 15.29 -13.41 5.10
N PRO A 247 15.22 -12.70 6.25
CA PRO A 247 15.75 -13.19 7.52
C PRO A 247 15.29 -14.62 7.80
N ALA A 248 16.24 -15.55 7.96
CA ALA A 248 15.98 -16.97 8.06
C ALA A 248 16.64 -17.60 9.29
N ASN A 249 16.03 -18.68 9.78
CA ASN A 249 16.60 -19.57 10.80
C ASN A 249 17.65 -20.49 10.16
N THR A 250 18.46 -21.16 10.99
CA THR A 250 19.48 -22.13 10.55
C THR A 250 18.93 -23.28 9.70
N ASN A 251 17.65 -23.63 9.85
CA ASN A 251 16.94 -24.63 9.04
C ASN A 251 16.32 -24.08 7.74
N GLY A 252 16.66 -22.84 7.34
CA GLY A 252 16.14 -22.20 6.12
C GLY A 252 14.68 -21.73 6.18
N SER A 253 13.99 -21.88 7.30
CA SER A 253 12.65 -21.29 7.49
C SER A 253 12.75 -19.78 7.75
N THR A 254 11.83 -18.98 7.20
CA THR A 254 11.77 -17.54 7.47
C THR A 254 11.60 -17.28 8.98
N LYS A 255 12.29 -16.26 9.49
CA LYS A 255 12.15 -15.77 10.87
C LYS A 255 10.78 -15.11 11.10
N SER A 256 10.46 -14.93 12.37
CA SER A 256 9.35 -14.07 12.80
C SER A 256 9.61 -12.62 12.43
N VAL A 257 8.55 -11.81 12.39
CA VAL A 257 8.65 -10.34 12.44
C VAL A 257 8.44 -9.86 13.88
N PRO A 258 9.50 -9.66 14.68
CA PRO A 258 9.36 -9.05 16.00
C PRO A 258 8.96 -7.57 15.85
N VAL A 259 8.11 -7.10 16.76
CA VAL A 259 7.73 -5.70 16.88
C VAL A 259 8.33 -5.15 18.16
N ASN A 260 9.08 -4.07 18.03
CA ASN A 260 9.78 -3.39 19.10
C ASN A 260 8.80 -2.51 19.91
N SER A 261 9.22 -2.04 21.09
CA SER A 261 8.41 -1.17 21.95
C SER A 261 8.00 0.15 21.28
N ASP A 262 8.82 0.67 20.37
CA ASP A 262 8.57 1.87 19.56
C ASP A 262 7.69 1.62 18.31
N GLN A 263 7.09 0.43 18.20
CA GLN A 263 6.28 -0.05 17.07
C GLN A 263 7.06 -0.31 15.76
N THR A 264 8.38 -0.15 15.72
CA THR A 264 9.20 -0.59 14.59
C THR A 264 9.35 -2.12 14.56
N CYS A 265 9.95 -2.67 13.50
CA CYS A 265 10.26 -4.09 13.40
C CYS A 265 11.74 -4.37 13.68
N GLY A 266 12.02 -5.51 14.32
CA GLY A 266 13.37 -6.02 14.53
C GLY A 266 13.83 -7.02 13.46
N ASP A 267 14.92 -7.75 13.74
CA ASP A 267 15.46 -8.85 12.91
C ASP A 267 15.69 -8.54 11.42
N GLY A 268 15.92 -7.27 11.08
CA GLY A 268 16.17 -6.82 9.71
C GLY A 268 14.92 -6.59 8.86
N TRP A 269 13.71 -6.77 9.42
CA TRP A 269 12.47 -6.36 8.74
C TRP A 269 12.34 -4.83 8.73
N VAL A 270 11.98 -4.26 7.58
CA VAL A 270 11.95 -2.79 7.38
C VAL A 270 10.60 -2.20 7.81
N CYS A 271 9.51 -2.89 7.49
CA CYS A 271 8.14 -2.53 7.86
C CYS A 271 7.78 -1.06 7.54
N GLU A 272 7.97 -0.66 6.28
CA GLU A 272 7.66 0.70 5.79
C GLU A 272 6.20 1.08 6.09
N HIS A 273 5.27 0.11 6.07
CA HIS A 273 3.87 0.33 6.44
C HIS A 273 3.65 0.71 7.91
N ARG A 274 4.62 0.47 8.80
CA ARG A 274 4.63 0.91 10.21
C ARG A 274 5.28 2.27 10.42
N TRP A 275 5.96 2.83 9.42
CA TRP A 275 6.53 4.17 9.54
C TRP A 275 5.38 5.17 9.75
N ARG A 276 5.48 6.02 10.78
CA ARG A 276 4.44 7.00 11.16
C ARG A 276 3.96 7.82 9.96
N GLN A 277 4.93 8.24 9.14
CA GLN A 277 4.77 9.00 7.91
C GLN A 277 3.95 8.27 6.83
N ILE A 278 4.04 6.94 6.75
CA ILE A 278 3.28 6.15 5.79
C ILE A 278 1.92 5.75 6.38
N THR A 279 1.90 5.34 7.65
CA THR A 279 0.69 4.99 8.41
C THR A 279 -0.33 6.13 8.40
N ASN A 280 0.10 7.34 8.74
CA ASN A 280 -0.81 8.49 8.84
C ASN A 280 -1.25 8.98 7.45
N MET A 281 -0.48 8.71 6.37
CA MET A 281 -0.97 8.92 5.01
C MET A 281 -2.02 7.89 4.57
N VAL A 282 -1.98 6.65 5.08
CA VAL A 282 -3.07 5.68 4.86
C VAL A 282 -4.36 6.17 5.52
N ILE A 283 -4.26 6.71 6.74
CA ILE A 283 -5.37 7.36 7.43
C ILE A 283 -5.88 8.56 6.60
N PHE A 284 -4.99 9.48 6.19
CA PHE A 284 -5.36 10.60 5.31
C PHE A 284 -6.12 10.12 4.06
N ARG A 285 -5.59 9.12 3.32
CA ARG A 285 -6.22 8.59 2.09
C ARG A 285 -7.60 7.99 2.34
N ASN A 286 -7.83 7.42 3.52
CA ASN A 286 -9.13 6.92 3.94
C ASN A 286 -10.13 8.06 4.19
N VAL A 287 -9.72 9.13 4.89
CA VAL A 287 -10.55 10.32 5.14
C VAL A 287 -10.93 11.02 3.85
N VAL A 288 -9.97 11.21 2.93
CA VAL A 288 -10.20 11.88 1.65
C VAL A 288 -10.57 10.90 0.51
N LYS A 289 -11.11 9.73 0.85
CA LYS A 289 -11.47 8.71 -0.15
C LYS A 289 -12.45 9.28 -1.19
N GLN A 290 -12.19 9.02 -2.47
CA GLN A 290 -12.96 9.48 -3.64
C GLN A 290 -13.05 11.01 -3.84
N GLN A 291 -12.39 11.84 -3.01
CA GLN A 291 -12.36 13.29 -3.23
C GLN A 291 -11.44 13.67 -4.41
N PRO A 292 -11.80 14.65 -5.26
CA PRO A 292 -10.93 15.11 -6.35
C PRO A 292 -9.72 15.90 -5.82
N GLN A 293 -8.70 16.11 -6.66
CA GLN A 293 -7.66 17.11 -6.40
C GLN A 293 -8.25 18.51 -6.66
N ILE A 294 -8.13 19.42 -5.70
CA ILE A 294 -8.59 20.81 -5.79
C ILE A 294 -7.50 21.78 -5.31
N SER A 295 -7.74 23.09 -5.44
CA SER A 295 -6.91 24.14 -4.82
C SER A 295 -5.40 23.97 -5.04
N TRP A 296 -5.02 23.64 -6.27
CA TRP A 296 -3.62 23.44 -6.65
C TRP A 296 -2.82 24.75 -6.55
N TRP A 297 -1.69 24.70 -5.88
CA TRP A 297 -0.67 25.75 -5.82
C TRP A 297 0.70 25.16 -6.11
N ASP A 298 1.54 25.92 -6.82
CA ASP A 298 2.94 25.59 -7.04
C ASP A 298 3.82 26.84 -7.13
N ASN A 299 5.14 26.64 -6.99
CA ASN A 299 6.14 27.68 -7.16
C ASN A 299 6.87 27.60 -8.52
N GLN A 300 6.24 27.02 -9.54
CA GLN A 300 6.82 26.75 -10.88
C GLN A 300 8.12 25.89 -10.84
N SER A 301 8.31 25.16 -9.74
CA SER A 301 9.53 24.41 -9.44
C SER A 301 9.20 23.21 -8.54
N ASN A 302 9.86 23.10 -7.38
CA ASN A 302 9.84 21.94 -6.50
C ASN A 302 9.10 22.16 -5.17
N GLN A 303 8.11 23.05 -5.15
CA GLN A 303 7.11 23.13 -4.08
C GLN A 303 5.72 23.12 -4.72
N VAL A 304 4.84 22.26 -4.21
CA VAL A 304 3.44 22.14 -4.62
C VAL A 304 2.53 21.93 -3.41
N ALA A 305 1.25 22.22 -3.55
CA ALA A 305 0.21 21.92 -2.58
C ALA A 305 -1.13 21.71 -3.30
N PHE A 306 -2.01 20.90 -2.71
CA PHE A 306 -3.38 20.71 -3.20
C PHE A 306 -4.34 20.24 -2.10
N GLY A 307 -5.61 20.61 -2.25
CA GLY A 307 -6.71 20.05 -1.47
C GLY A 307 -7.21 18.71 -2.03
N ARG A 308 -7.91 17.94 -1.21
CA ARG A 308 -8.62 16.72 -1.58
C ARG A 308 -10.08 16.84 -1.15
N GLY A 309 -10.85 17.57 -1.96
CA GLY A 309 -12.18 18.06 -1.57
C GLY A 309 -12.12 18.88 -0.28
N ASP A 310 -13.25 18.96 0.43
CA ASP A 310 -13.36 19.71 1.70
C ASP A 310 -12.86 18.90 2.92
N LEU A 311 -12.36 17.67 2.71
CA LEU A 311 -12.02 16.72 3.78
C LEU A 311 -10.53 16.69 4.16
N GLY A 312 -9.65 17.28 3.35
CA GLY A 312 -8.23 17.38 3.69
C GLY A 312 -7.39 18.21 2.73
N VAL A 313 -6.25 18.69 3.22
CA VAL A 313 -5.29 19.51 2.45
C VAL A 313 -3.89 18.90 2.59
N THR A 314 -3.19 18.75 1.47
CA THR A 314 -1.81 18.27 1.41
C THR A 314 -0.89 19.35 0.86
N PHE A 315 0.14 19.69 1.62
CA PHE A 315 1.28 20.50 1.18
C PHE A 315 2.44 19.53 0.91
N PHE A 316 3.37 19.75 -0.03
CA PHE A 316 4.29 18.67 -0.48
C PHE A 316 5.73 18.59 0.06
N THR A 317 6.28 17.34 0.08
CA THR A 317 7.54 16.76 0.69
C THR A 317 7.57 16.09 2.15
N LEU A 318 6.55 15.33 2.62
CA LEU A 318 6.23 14.60 3.92
C LEU A 318 6.51 15.19 5.38
N TYR A 319 5.55 15.23 6.33
CA TYR A 319 5.56 15.21 7.86
C TYR A 319 4.07 15.08 8.28
N ILE A 320 3.68 14.21 9.25
CA ILE A 320 2.24 14.01 9.60
C ILE A 320 2.01 13.82 11.10
N HIS A 321 0.88 14.34 11.55
CA HIS A 321 0.34 14.26 12.90
C HIS A 321 -0.39 12.96 13.22
N TYR A 322 -0.37 12.66 14.51
CA TYR A 322 -1.31 11.81 15.20
C TYR A 322 -1.87 12.65 16.37
N ILE A 323 -3.14 12.45 16.71
CA ILE A 323 -3.74 13.04 17.91
C ILE A 323 -3.60 12.02 19.04
N ASP A 324 -2.94 12.42 20.13
CA ASP A 324 -2.89 11.65 21.36
C ASP A 324 -3.63 12.43 22.46
N GLY A 325 -4.82 11.96 22.83
CA GLY A 325 -5.77 12.73 23.66
C GLY A 325 -6.22 14.03 22.97
N ASN A 326 -6.11 15.17 23.67
CA ASN A 326 -6.37 16.51 23.11
C ASN A 326 -5.09 17.24 22.69
N LYS A 327 -4.00 16.52 22.36
CA LYS A 327 -2.70 17.13 22.02
C LYS A 327 -2.18 16.65 20.67
N CYS A 328 -1.66 17.61 19.91
CA CYS A 328 -0.92 17.35 18.68
C CYS A 328 0.54 17.01 19.01
N THR A 329 1.05 15.89 18.51
CA THR A 329 2.42 15.43 18.78
C THR A 329 3.47 16.03 17.81
N GLY A 330 3.14 17.11 17.08
CA GLY A 330 4.00 17.68 16.02
C GLY A 330 3.64 19.13 15.66
N LYS A 331 4.11 19.61 14.49
CA LYS A 331 3.90 20.99 13.98
C LYS A 331 2.41 21.35 13.80
N GLN A 332 1.78 22.06 14.73
CA GLN A 332 0.40 22.52 14.56
C GLN A 332 0.25 23.51 13.39
N ILE A 333 -0.90 23.44 12.70
CA ILE A 333 -1.26 24.35 11.60
C ILE A 333 -2.57 25.02 11.95
N ILE A 334 -2.55 26.34 11.97
CA ILE A 334 -3.75 27.15 12.20
C ILE A 334 -4.33 27.48 10.83
N VAL A 335 -5.53 26.96 10.57
CA VAL A 335 -6.34 27.31 9.39
C VAL A 335 -7.32 28.39 9.82
N SER A 336 -7.25 29.53 9.15
CA SER A 336 -8.09 30.70 9.34
C SER A 336 -9.53 30.43 8.87
N LYS A 337 -10.49 31.29 9.27
CA LYS A 337 -11.92 31.12 8.93
C LYS A 337 -12.22 31.18 7.43
N ASP A 338 -11.32 31.78 6.65
CA ASP A 338 -11.35 31.87 5.19
C ASP A 338 -10.66 30.67 4.49
N GLY A 339 -10.18 29.69 5.25
CA GLY A 339 -9.48 28.51 4.73
C GLY A 339 -7.97 28.69 4.53
N ASN A 340 -7.42 29.89 4.74
CA ASN A 340 -6.00 30.15 4.56
C ASN A 340 -5.15 29.67 5.75
N ALA A 341 -3.92 29.23 5.49
CA ALA A 341 -2.98 28.82 6.53
C ALA A 341 -1.55 29.28 6.22
N HIS A 342 -0.83 29.74 7.23
CA HIS A 342 0.59 30.10 7.13
C HIS A 342 1.44 29.10 7.91
N PHE A 343 2.44 28.51 7.24
CA PHE A 343 3.33 27.51 7.82
C PHE A 343 4.69 27.53 7.10
N LYS A 344 5.71 26.88 7.68
CA LYS A 344 7.04 26.74 7.08
C LYS A 344 7.48 25.28 7.00
N ILE A 345 7.92 24.92 5.79
CA ILE A 345 8.53 23.66 5.40
C ILE A 345 10.02 23.95 5.12
N SER A 346 10.95 23.17 5.68
CA SER A 346 12.38 23.28 5.35
C SER A 346 12.85 22.06 4.57
N ASN A 347 13.67 22.26 3.54
CA ASN A 347 14.35 21.13 2.87
C ASN A 347 15.30 20.35 3.82
N THR A 348 15.73 20.97 4.92
CA THR A 348 16.54 20.36 5.99
C THR A 348 15.74 19.59 7.03
N ASP A 349 14.41 19.71 7.08
CA ASP A 349 13.58 18.93 8.00
C ASP A 349 13.74 17.42 7.72
N GLU A 350 13.66 16.54 8.74
CA GLU A 350 13.81 15.07 8.61
C GLU A 350 12.96 14.52 7.46
N ASP A 351 11.68 14.87 7.53
CA ASP A 351 10.70 14.87 6.46
C ASP A 351 10.22 16.34 6.37
N PRO A 352 10.13 17.01 5.20
CA PRO A 352 9.62 18.40 5.18
C PRO A 352 8.11 18.74 5.28
N PHE A 353 7.17 18.04 4.60
CA PHE A 353 5.77 18.51 4.37
C PHE A 353 4.82 18.60 5.54
N ILE A 354 3.57 18.88 5.19
CA ILE A 354 2.44 18.87 6.09
C ILE A 354 1.24 18.24 5.36
N ALA A 355 0.66 17.17 5.91
CA ALA A 355 -0.68 16.70 5.54
C ALA A 355 -1.61 16.89 6.74
N ILE A 356 -2.76 17.52 6.50
CA ILE A 356 -3.80 17.76 7.51
C ILE A 356 -5.17 17.33 6.95
N HIS A 357 -6.00 16.72 7.78
CA HIS A 357 -7.34 16.27 7.38
C HIS A 357 -8.38 16.62 8.44
N ALA A 358 -9.66 16.56 8.08
CA ALA A 358 -10.76 16.94 8.97
C ALA A 358 -10.73 16.18 10.31
N GLU A 359 -10.41 14.87 10.28
CA GLU A 359 -10.29 14.02 11.47
C GLU A 359 -8.98 14.22 12.28
N SER A 360 -8.07 15.11 11.87
CA SER A 360 -6.85 15.47 12.62
C SER A 360 -6.92 16.89 13.20
N LYS A 361 -8.13 17.39 13.44
CA LYS A 361 -8.39 18.71 14.02
C LYS A 361 -8.51 18.64 15.55
N LEU A 362 -7.99 19.66 16.24
CA LEU A 362 -8.17 19.89 17.69
C LEU A 362 -9.41 20.73 17.98
#